data_AF-A0A2M7X8R1-F1
#
_entry.id   AF-A0A2M7X8R1-F1
#
_cell.length_a   1.000
_cell.length_b   1.000
_cell.length_c   1.000
_cell.angle_alpha   90.00
_cell.angle_beta   90.00
_cell.angle_gamma   90.00
#
_symmetry.space_group_name_H-M   'P 1'
#
loop_
_entity.id
_entity.type
_entity.pdbx_description
1 polymer ?
#
loop_
_entity_poly.entity_id
_entity_poly.type
_entity_poly.pdbx_seq_one_letter_code
_entity_poly.pdbx_strand_id
1 'polypeptide(L)'
;MPSHLQVAPEQLPGFLRGLPKAELHIHIEGSLEPELIFALAARNRVSLPYASVDELRAAYAFSDLQSFLDIYYAGASVLLTEQDFFELGWAYLLRAKADNILHTELFFDPQTHTARGVPIAYVIDGLRRAGDLAEAELGIKVELILCFLRHLDEADAFKTLEAATRHIGK
;
A
#
# COMPACT_ATOMS: atom_id res chain seq x y z
N MET A 1 34.15 -3.80 26.77
CA MET A 1 33.87 -4.27 25.39
C MET A 1 32.41 -4.68 25.36
N PRO A 2 31.53 -4.05 24.58
CA PRO A 2 30.15 -4.52 24.54
C PRO A 2 30.15 -5.91 23.89
N SER A 3 29.63 -6.91 24.59
CA SER A 3 29.38 -8.22 24.03
C SER A 3 28.42 -8.06 22.87
N HIS A 4 28.85 -8.36 21.65
CA HIS A 4 27.95 -8.43 20.51
C HIS A 4 26.82 -9.41 20.87
N LEU A 5 25.57 -8.96 20.73
CA LEU A 5 24.41 -9.79 20.97
C LEU A 5 24.49 -10.98 19.99
N GLN A 6 24.76 -12.17 20.50
CA GLN A 6 24.76 -13.39 19.68
C GLN A 6 23.35 -13.96 19.68
N VAL A 7 22.68 -13.85 18.54
CA VAL A 7 21.37 -14.48 18.30
C VAL A 7 21.61 -15.72 17.45
N ALA A 8 21.14 -16.88 17.90
CA ALA A 8 21.28 -18.11 17.13
C ALA A 8 20.45 -18.03 15.83
N PRO A 9 20.91 -18.60 14.69
CA PRO A 9 20.20 -18.51 13.41
C PRO A 9 18.72 -18.89 13.47
N GLU A 10 18.38 -19.90 14.26
CA GLU A 10 17.01 -20.37 14.48
C GLU A 10 16.14 -19.38 15.28
N GLN A 11 16.76 -18.53 16.10
CA GLN A 11 16.09 -17.48 16.88
C GLN A 11 16.00 -16.15 16.12
N LEU A 12 16.83 -15.98 15.08
CA LEU A 12 16.95 -14.74 14.32
C LEU A 12 15.61 -14.25 13.73
N PRO A 13 14.76 -15.09 13.10
CA PRO A 13 13.48 -14.61 12.58
C PRO A 13 12.55 -14.04 13.66
N GLY A 14 12.47 -14.71 14.82
CA GLY A 14 11.67 -14.24 15.94
C GLY A 14 12.22 -12.95 16.55
N PHE A 15 13.54 -12.88 16.71
CA PHE A 15 14.22 -11.67 17.15
C PHE A 15 13.97 -10.49 16.22
N LEU A 16 14.18 -10.66 14.91
CA LEU A 16 13.97 -9.61 13.90
C LEU A 16 12.51 -9.14 13.86
N ARG A 17 11.54 -10.06 13.86
CA ARG A 17 10.11 -9.69 13.93
C ARG A 17 9.78 -8.93 15.21
N GLY A 18 10.35 -9.31 16.34
CA GLY A 18 10.10 -8.67 17.64
C GLY A 18 10.72 -7.29 17.82
N LEU A 19 11.69 -6.86 16.98
CA LEU A 19 12.27 -5.51 17.09
C LEU A 19 11.21 -4.43 16.82
N PRO A 20 11.13 -3.35 17.59
CA PRO A 20 10.29 -2.21 17.23
C PRO A 20 10.86 -1.53 15.98
N LYS A 21 10.01 -1.26 14.99
CA LYS A 21 10.43 -0.72 13.69
C LYS A 21 9.58 0.47 13.29
N ALA A 22 10.18 1.34 12.46
CA ALA A 22 9.46 2.30 11.66
C ALA A 22 9.69 1.97 10.18
N GLU A 23 8.63 1.95 9.37
CA GLU A 23 8.71 1.75 7.93
C GLU A 23 8.48 3.08 7.23
N LEU A 24 9.53 3.62 6.60
CA LEU A 24 9.53 5.00 6.07
C LEU A 24 9.54 5.04 4.53
N HIS A 25 9.39 3.87 3.91
CA HIS A 25 9.40 3.73 2.46
C HIS A 25 8.58 2.51 2.08
N ILE A 26 7.29 2.74 1.83
CA ILE A 26 6.38 1.71 1.32
C ILE A 26 5.34 2.36 0.41
N HIS A 27 5.21 1.84 -0.80
CA HIS A 27 4.10 2.18 -1.69
C HIS A 27 2.92 1.28 -1.32
N ILE A 28 1.81 1.88 -0.89
CA ILE A 28 0.68 1.10 -0.41
C ILE A 28 0.08 0.22 -1.52
N GLU A 29 0.10 0.68 -2.77
CA GLU A 29 -0.31 -0.08 -3.94
C GLU A 29 0.55 -1.34 -4.14
N GLY A 30 1.82 -1.30 -3.72
CA GLY A 30 2.74 -2.44 -3.74
C GLY A 30 2.50 -3.48 -2.64
N SER A 31 1.62 -3.19 -1.66
CA SER A 31 1.24 -4.12 -0.59
C SER A 31 0.02 -4.98 -0.92
N LEU A 32 -0.56 -4.79 -2.12
CA LEU A 32 -1.82 -5.41 -2.52
C LEU A 32 -1.63 -6.91 -2.80
N GLU A 33 -2.03 -7.75 -1.85
CA GLU A 33 -1.92 -9.21 -1.97
C GLU A 33 -2.89 -9.78 -3.04
N PRO A 34 -2.51 -10.86 -3.75
CA PRO A 34 -3.34 -11.50 -4.78
C PRO A 34 -4.78 -11.82 -4.35
N GLU A 35 -4.98 -12.29 -3.12
CA GLU A 35 -6.31 -12.56 -2.57
C GLU A 35 -7.20 -11.32 -2.55
N LEU A 36 -6.65 -10.19 -2.11
CA LEU A 36 -7.38 -8.93 -2.06
C LEU A 36 -7.66 -8.43 -3.47
N ILE A 37 -6.70 -8.55 -4.40
CA ILE A 37 -6.90 -8.22 -5.81
C ILE A 37 -8.14 -8.92 -6.38
N PHE A 38 -8.25 -10.23 -6.18
CA PHE A 38 -9.39 -11.02 -6.67
C PHE A 38 -10.71 -10.65 -5.97
N ALA A 39 -10.68 -10.42 -4.66
CA ALA A 39 -11.87 -10.00 -3.91
C ALA A 39 -12.41 -8.65 -4.40
N LEU A 40 -11.52 -7.68 -4.59
CA LEU A 40 -11.86 -6.35 -5.11
C LEU A 40 -12.32 -6.43 -6.57
N ALA A 41 -11.63 -7.20 -7.42
CA ALA A 41 -12.03 -7.40 -8.81
C ALA A 41 -13.45 -7.94 -8.93
N ALA A 42 -13.79 -8.96 -8.13
CA ALA A 42 -15.12 -9.54 -8.10
C ALA A 42 -16.18 -8.52 -7.63
N ARG A 43 -15.90 -7.77 -6.56
CA ARG A 43 -16.79 -6.72 -6.04
C ARG A 43 -17.06 -5.63 -7.07
N ASN A 44 -15.99 -5.19 -7.74
CA ASN A 44 -16.01 -4.05 -8.66
C ASN A 44 -16.30 -4.43 -10.12
N ARG A 45 -16.51 -5.73 -10.40
CA ARG A 45 -16.75 -6.28 -11.74
C ARG A 45 -15.64 -5.91 -12.74
N VAL A 46 -14.40 -5.97 -12.26
CA VAL A 46 -13.18 -5.77 -13.06
C VAL A 46 -12.68 -7.14 -13.53
N SER A 47 -12.48 -7.30 -14.83
CA SER A 47 -11.86 -8.50 -15.38
C SER A 47 -10.35 -8.46 -15.16
N LEU A 48 -9.80 -9.52 -14.54
CA LEU A 48 -8.37 -9.68 -14.38
C LEU A 48 -7.78 -10.49 -15.55
N PRO A 49 -6.52 -10.23 -15.95
CA PRO A 49 -5.81 -11.04 -16.95
C PRO A 49 -5.30 -12.38 -16.40
N TYR A 50 -5.73 -12.78 -15.20
CA TYR A 50 -5.35 -14.02 -14.52
C TYR A 50 -6.62 -14.78 -14.11
N ALA A 51 -6.61 -16.10 -14.28
CA ALA A 51 -7.76 -16.96 -13.99
C ALA A 51 -7.90 -17.30 -12.49
N SER A 52 -6.83 -17.16 -11.70
CA SER A 52 -6.84 -17.49 -10.28
C SER A 52 -5.79 -16.72 -9.47
N VAL A 53 -5.98 -16.71 -8.14
CA VAL A 53 -5.02 -16.19 -7.15
C VAL A 53 -3.65 -16.86 -7.32
N ASP A 54 -3.62 -18.17 -7.54
CA ASP A 54 -2.37 -18.93 -7.71
C ASP A 54 -1.63 -18.55 -8.99
N GLU A 55 -2.36 -18.28 -10.08
CA GLU A 55 -1.77 -17.82 -11.33
C GLU A 55 -1.18 -16.40 -11.19
N LEU A 56 -1.91 -15.49 -10.54
CA LEU A 56 -1.41 -14.15 -10.24
C LEU A 56 -0.17 -14.21 -9.32
N ARG A 57 -0.19 -15.06 -8.29
CA ARG A 57 0.97 -15.26 -7.40
C ARG A 57 2.16 -15.84 -8.16
N ALA A 58 1.95 -16.79 -9.08
CA ALA A 58 3.01 -17.33 -9.91
C ALA A 58 3.61 -16.26 -10.84
N ALA A 59 2.83 -15.24 -11.21
CA ALA A 59 3.30 -14.12 -12.01
C ALA A 59 4.21 -13.15 -11.22
N TYR A 60 4.31 -13.24 -9.88
CA TYR A 60 5.24 -12.45 -9.04
C TYR A 60 6.69 -12.94 -9.19
N ALA A 61 7.10 -13.25 -10.42
CA ALA A 61 8.43 -13.65 -10.83
C ALA A 61 8.91 -12.64 -11.88
N PHE A 62 9.50 -11.55 -11.41
CA PHE A 62 9.86 -10.41 -12.25
C PHE A 62 11.21 -10.62 -12.93
N SER A 63 11.27 -10.38 -14.24
CA SER A 63 12.51 -10.39 -15.04
C SER A 63 13.10 -9.00 -15.24
N ASP A 64 12.28 -7.97 -15.09
CA ASP A 64 12.60 -6.56 -15.30
C ASP A 64 11.54 -5.66 -14.64
N LEU A 65 11.69 -4.34 -14.80
CA LEU A 65 10.72 -3.38 -14.27
C LEU A 65 9.34 -3.52 -14.92
N GLN A 66 9.25 -3.86 -16.21
CA GLN A 66 7.97 -3.91 -16.92
C GLN A 66 7.09 -5.05 -16.43
N SER A 67 7.68 -6.25 -16.26
CA SER A 67 6.98 -7.41 -15.69
C SER A 67 6.45 -7.16 -14.27
N PHE A 68 7.13 -6.31 -13.48
CA PHE A 68 6.61 -5.83 -12.20
C PHE A 68 5.42 -4.85 -12.39
N LEU A 69 5.58 -3.88 -13.29
CA LEU A 69 4.57 -2.85 -13.53
C LEU A 69 3.24 -3.43 -14.07
N ASP A 70 3.28 -4.50 -14.86
CA ASP A 70 2.07 -5.15 -15.38
C ASP A 70 1.17 -5.66 -14.24
N ILE A 71 1.78 -6.27 -13.21
CA ILE A 71 1.08 -6.71 -12.00
C ILE A 71 0.66 -5.53 -11.14
N TYR A 72 1.54 -4.54 -10.98
CA TYR A 72 1.24 -3.31 -10.24
C TYR A 72 -0.01 -2.61 -10.79
N TYR A 73 -0.11 -2.48 -12.11
CA TYR A 73 -1.28 -1.86 -12.75
C TYR A 73 -2.53 -2.73 -12.68
N ALA A 74 -2.40 -4.06 -12.75
CA ALA A 74 -3.53 -4.97 -12.49
C ALA A 74 -4.06 -4.78 -11.05
N GLY A 75 -3.16 -4.68 -10.08
CA GLY A 75 -3.51 -4.37 -8.69
C GLY A 75 -4.16 -2.99 -8.54
N ALA A 76 -3.58 -1.96 -9.14
CA ALA A 76 -4.16 -0.63 -9.12
C ALA A 76 -5.56 -0.60 -9.76
N SER A 77 -5.81 -1.40 -10.81
CA SER A 77 -7.07 -1.38 -11.57
C SER A 77 -8.30 -1.71 -10.74
N VAL A 78 -8.15 -2.54 -9.70
CA VAL A 78 -9.28 -3.00 -8.87
C VAL A 78 -9.67 -2.02 -7.77
N LEU A 79 -8.84 -1.00 -7.50
CA LEU A 79 -9.09 0.05 -6.51
C LEU A 79 -9.93 1.18 -7.13
N LEU A 80 -11.22 1.25 -6.80
CA LEU A 80 -12.20 2.17 -7.41
C LEU A 80 -13.03 2.98 -6.40
N THR A 81 -13.24 2.47 -5.20
CA THR A 81 -14.10 3.03 -4.15
C THR A 81 -13.29 3.34 -2.89
N GLU A 82 -13.79 4.24 -2.04
CA GLU A 82 -13.17 4.53 -0.74
C GLU A 82 -12.95 3.26 0.10
N GLN A 83 -13.90 2.33 0.04
CA GLN A 83 -13.81 1.05 0.77
C GLN A 83 -12.66 0.17 0.26
N ASP A 84 -12.33 0.23 -1.04
CA ASP A 84 -11.19 -0.53 -1.58
C ASP A 84 -9.86 -0.01 -1.01
N PHE A 85 -9.71 1.31 -0.89
CA PHE A 85 -8.51 1.93 -0.30
C PHE A 85 -8.42 1.70 1.21
N PHE A 86 -9.56 1.71 1.92
CA PHE A 86 -9.61 1.30 3.31
C PHE A 86 -9.14 -0.15 3.50
N GLU A 87 -9.66 -1.08 2.71
CA GLU A 87 -9.27 -2.50 2.81
C GLU A 87 -7.81 -2.74 2.45
N LEU A 88 -7.29 -2.02 1.44
CA LEU A 88 -5.87 -2.01 1.10
C LEU A 88 -5.01 -1.55 2.29
N GLY A 89 -5.29 -0.37 2.85
CA GLY A 89 -4.57 0.17 3.99
C GLY A 89 -4.64 -0.77 5.19
N TRP A 90 -5.83 -1.29 5.50
CA TRP A 90 -6.06 -2.17 6.63
C TRP A 90 -5.33 -3.52 6.49
N ALA A 91 -5.35 -4.12 5.30
CA ALA A 91 -4.64 -5.37 5.04
C ALA A 91 -3.13 -5.23 5.28
N TYR A 92 -2.53 -4.14 4.78
CA TYR A 92 -1.13 -3.82 5.05
C TYR A 92 -0.85 -3.62 6.55
N LEU A 93 -1.69 -2.84 7.25
CA LEU A 93 -1.47 -2.51 8.67
C LEU A 93 -1.56 -3.74 9.59
N LEU A 94 -2.38 -4.74 9.23
CA LEU A 94 -2.38 -6.04 9.91
C LEU A 94 -1.05 -6.79 9.75
N ARG A 95 -0.41 -6.70 8.58
CA ARG A 95 0.92 -7.29 8.35
C ARG A 95 2.00 -6.50 9.07
N ALA A 96 1.94 -5.18 9.01
CA ALA A 96 2.83 -4.27 9.75
C ALA A 96 2.79 -4.57 11.26
N LYS A 97 1.61 -4.85 11.82
CA LYS A 97 1.48 -5.26 13.23
C LYS A 97 2.20 -6.58 13.52
N ALA A 98 2.09 -7.57 12.63
CA ALA A 98 2.74 -8.86 12.78
C ALA A 98 4.29 -8.75 12.78
N ASP A 99 4.81 -7.71 12.11
CA ASP A 99 6.24 -7.39 12.06
C ASP A 99 6.67 -6.28 13.05
N ASN A 100 5.85 -5.98 14.07
CA ASN A 100 6.12 -4.99 15.11
C ASN A 100 6.54 -3.59 14.58
N ILE A 101 5.92 -3.19 13.46
CA ILE A 101 5.95 -1.80 13.02
C ILE A 101 5.13 -0.97 14.01
N LEU A 102 5.73 0.11 14.54
CA LEU A 102 5.06 1.05 15.45
C LEU A 102 4.69 2.36 14.75
N HIS A 103 5.34 2.65 13.64
CA HIS A 103 5.15 3.84 12.84
C HIS A 103 5.38 3.53 11.36
N THR A 104 4.53 4.07 10.49
CA THR A 104 4.68 3.92 9.05
C THR A 104 4.34 5.21 8.31
N GLU A 105 5.14 5.53 7.31
CA GLU A 105 4.93 6.65 6.38
C GLU A 105 4.57 6.07 5.00
N LEU A 106 3.28 6.07 4.66
CA LEU A 106 2.71 5.41 3.49
C LEU A 106 2.80 6.30 2.25
N PHE A 107 3.57 5.87 1.26
CA PHE A 107 3.48 6.43 -0.09
C PHE A 107 2.20 5.95 -0.76
N PHE A 108 1.52 6.89 -1.42
CA PHE A 108 0.42 6.59 -2.35
C PHE A 108 0.53 7.50 -3.57
N ASP A 109 0.09 7.01 -4.72
CA ASP A 109 0.23 7.64 -6.02
C ASP A 109 -1.15 8.08 -6.56
N PRO A 110 -1.71 9.25 -6.15
CA PRO A 110 -3.06 9.66 -6.56
C PRO A 110 -3.29 9.62 -8.07
N GLN A 111 -2.27 10.00 -8.85
CA GLN A 111 -2.34 10.07 -10.32
C GLN A 111 -2.60 8.70 -10.96
N THR A 112 -2.18 7.60 -10.32
CA THR A 112 -2.49 6.21 -10.75
C THR A 112 -3.99 5.94 -10.72
N HIS A 113 -4.73 6.60 -9.84
CA HIS A 113 -6.16 6.39 -9.63
C HIS A 113 -7.01 7.46 -10.31
N THR A 114 -6.63 8.73 -10.19
CA THR A 114 -7.39 9.86 -10.75
C THR A 114 -7.38 9.84 -12.28
N ALA A 115 -6.31 9.38 -12.92
CA ALA A 115 -6.27 9.15 -14.37
C ALA A 115 -7.32 8.11 -14.84
N ARG A 116 -7.78 7.24 -13.94
CA ARG A 116 -8.83 6.24 -14.19
C ARG A 116 -10.23 6.70 -13.74
N GLY A 117 -10.37 7.97 -13.36
CA GLY A 117 -11.65 8.55 -12.92
C GLY A 117 -11.99 8.30 -11.45
N VAL A 118 -11.07 7.73 -10.66
CA VAL A 118 -11.27 7.56 -9.21
C VAL A 118 -11.12 8.92 -8.52
N PRO A 119 -12.09 9.37 -7.71
CA PRO A 119 -11.95 10.61 -6.93
C PRO A 119 -10.76 10.54 -5.97
N ILE A 120 -9.92 11.58 -5.93
CA ILE A 120 -8.79 11.66 -5.00
C ILE A 120 -9.24 11.49 -3.54
N ALA A 121 -10.44 11.96 -3.21
CA ALA A 121 -11.03 11.83 -1.88
C ALA A 121 -11.18 10.35 -1.47
N TYR A 122 -11.58 9.46 -2.39
CA TYR A 122 -11.70 8.03 -2.07
C TYR A 122 -10.36 7.41 -1.68
N VAL A 123 -9.28 7.84 -2.33
CA VAL A 123 -7.92 7.39 -2.01
C VAL A 123 -7.52 7.86 -0.62
N ILE A 124 -7.55 9.18 -0.40
CA ILE A 124 -7.06 9.80 0.83
C ILE A 124 -7.94 9.41 2.03
N ASP A 125 -9.26 9.46 1.87
CA ASP A 125 -10.19 9.22 2.98
C ASP A 125 -10.24 7.74 3.35
N GLY A 126 -10.13 6.82 2.38
CA GLY A 126 -10.02 5.39 2.64
C GLY A 126 -8.74 5.03 3.41
N LEU A 127 -7.59 5.54 2.97
CA LEU A 127 -6.30 5.30 3.63
C LEU A 127 -6.24 5.94 5.02
N ARG A 128 -6.74 7.17 5.17
CA ARG A 128 -6.80 7.86 6.47
C ARG A 128 -7.66 7.08 7.47
N ARG A 129 -8.84 6.62 7.05
CA ARG A 129 -9.70 5.77 7.89
C ARG A 129 -9.01 4.49 8.35
N ALA A 130 -8.20 3.87 7.50
CA ALA A 130 -7.42 2.69 7.89
C ALA A 130 -6.31 3.05 8.91
N GLY A 131 -5.66 4.19 8.73
CA GLY A 131 -4.68 4.74 9.68
C GLY A 131 -5.28 5.04 11.05
N ASP A 132 -6.41 5.74 11.09
CA ASP A 132 -7.12 6.07 12.34
C ASP A 132 -7.49 4.80 13.13
N LEU A 133 -7.98 3.78 12.42
CA LEU A 133 -8.33 2.49 13.02
C LEU A 133 -7.08 1.75 13.52
N ALA A 134 -5.97 1.80 12.77
CA ALA A 134 -4.73 1.14 13.18
C ALA A 134 -4.07 1.82 14.39
N GLU A 135 -4.18 3.13 14.54
CA GLU A 135 -3.72 3.80 15.76
C GLU A 135 -4.56 3.35 16.96
N ALA A 136 -5.89 3.31 16.81
CA ALA A 136 -6.81 2.91 17.88
C ALA A 136 -6.68 1.43 18.28
N GLU A 137 -6.63 0.51 17.31
CA GLU A 137 -6.72 -0.93 17.56
C GLU A 137 -5.35 -1.63 17.60
N LEU A 138 -4.36 -1.11 16.87
CA LEU A 138 -3.06 -1.76 16.71
C LEU A 138 -1.93 -0.98 17.39
N GLY A 139 -2.16 0.28 17.76
CA GLY A 139 -1.15 1.19 18.30
C GLY A 139 -0.07 1.58 17.27
N ILE A 140 -0.42 1.57 15.98
CA ILE A 140 0.48 1.95 14.88
C ILE A 140 0.17 3.37 14.47
N LYS A 141 1.17 4.25 14.48
CA LYS A 141 1.03 5.60 13.92
C LYS A 141 1.21 5.58 12.42
N VAL A 142 0.30 6.19 11.68
CA VAL A 142 0.30 6.20 10.22
C VAL A 142 0.33 7.64 9.71
N GLU A 143 1.31 7.94 8.86
CA GLU A 143 1.39 9.21 8.14
C GLU A 143 1.26 8.91 6.64
N LEU A 144 0.54 9.77 5.90
CA LEU A 144 0.38 9.62 4.46
C LEU A 144 1.32 10.58 3.73
N ILE A 145 2.07 10.05 2.77
CA ILE A 145 2.95 10.82 1.90
C ILE A 145 2.42 10.72 0.47
N LEU A 146 1.94 11.85 -0.04
CA LEU A 146 1.46 11.97 -1.42
C LEU A 146 2.67 11.97 -2.37
N CYS A 147 2.70 11.01 -3.28
CA CYS A 147 3.73 10.90 -4.31
C CYS A 147 3.24 11.42 -5.66
N PHE A 148 4.15 12.05 -6.42
CA PHE A 148 3.90 12.45 -7.80
C PHE A 148 4.58 11.49 -8.77
N LEU A 149 3.86 11.11 -9.82
CA LEU A 149 4.39 10.23 -10.87
C LEU A 149 5.32 11.03 -11.78
N ARG A 150 6.63 10.85 -11.59
CA ARG A 150 7.70 11.61 -12.28
C ARG A 150 7.73 11.50 -13.81
N HIS A 151 6.99 10.56 -14.41
CA HIS A 151 6.94 10.35 -15.86
C HIS A 151 5.79 11.14 -16.52
N LEU A 152 4.91 11.75 -15.71
CA LEU A 152 3.87 12.65 -16.17
C LEU A 152 4.38 14.10 -16.18
N ASP A 153 3.59 14.97 -16.82
CA ASP A 153 3.91 16.40 -16.88
C ASP A 153 3.82 17.04 -15.48
N GLU A 154 4.69 18.01 -15.22
CA GLU A 154 4.69 18.80 -13.97
C GLU A 154 3.32 19.47 -13.72
N ALA A 155 2.65 19.91 -14.78
CA ALA A 155 1.31 20.49 -14.68
C ALA A 155 0.29 19.52 -14.04
N ASP A 156 0.45 18.21 -14.25
CA ASP A 156 -0.43 17.21 -13.63
C ASP A 156 -0.12 17.00 -12.14
N ALA A 157 1.15 17.19 -11.73
CA ALA A 157 1.51 17.23 -10.31
C ALA A 157 0.85 18.42 -9.61
N PHE A 158 0.84 19.61 -10.22
CA PHE A 158 0.17 20.78 -9.65
C PHE A 158 -1.36 20.60 -9.55
N LYS A 159 -2.02 20.02 -10.56
CA LYS A 159 -3.45 19.68 -10.47
C LYS A 159 -3.73 18.71 -9.32
N THR A 160 -2.84 17.72 -9.14
CA THR A 160 -2.94 16.74 -8.06
C THR A 160 -2.78 17.40 -6.70
N LEU A 161 -1.78 18.29 -6.55
CA LEU A 161 -1.56 19.08 -5.34
C LEU A 161 -2.78 19.93 -4.99
N GLU A 162 -3.34 20.66 -5.95
CA GLU A 162 -4.54 21.49 -5.75
C GLU A 162 -5.73 20.64 -5.28
N ALA A 163 -5.95 19.48 -5.90
CA ALA A 163 -7.00 18.55 -5.50
C ALA A 163 -6.79 18.02 -4.07
N ALA A 164 -5.55 17.70 -3.69
CA ALA A 164 -5.19 17.21 -2.37
C ALA A 164 -5.23 18.28 -1.27
N THR A 165 -5.04 19.56 -1.63
CA THR A 165 -4.99 20.68 -0.65
C THR A 165 -6.26 20.75 0.21
N ARG A 166 -7.40 20.30 -0.33
CA ARG A 166 -8.68 20.23 0.38
C ARG A 166 -8.72 19.21 1.53
N HIS A 167 -7.71 18.35 1.62
CA HIS A 167 -7.56 17.29 2.62
C HIS A 167 -6.43 17.56 3.62
N ILE A 168 -5.68 18.67 3.48
CA ILE A 168 -4.61 19.02 4.42
C ILE A 168 -5.21 19.47 5.76
N GLY A 169 -4.70 18.93 6.86
CA GLY A 169 -5.06 19.32 8.24
C GLY A 169 -6.45 18.86 8.70
N LYS A 170 -7.04 17.90 8.00
CA LYS A 170 -8.27 17.20 8.38
C LYS A 170 -7.93 15.80 8.88
#